data_AF-A0A4R3J5T6-F1
#
_entry.id   AF-A0A4R3J5T6-F1
#
_cell.length_a   1.000
_cell.length_b   1.000
_cell.length_c   1.000
_cell.angle_alpha   90.00
_cell.angle_beta   90.00
_cell.angle_gamma   90.00
#
_symmetry.space_group_name_H-M   'P 1'
#
loop_
_entity.id
_entity.type
_entity.pdbx_description
1 polymer ?
#
loop_
_entity_poly.entity_id
_entity_poly.type
_entity_poly.pdbx_seq_one_letter_code
_entity_poly.pdbx_strand_id
1 'polypeptide(L)'
;MELTYPINLIGFENGIERGDVLTRDGEYLGVWTFIKDEDNETGVLHFFADGESEPMFTENVPVLSSGMRTGMAMSDLCRSIRDWHEA
;
A
#
# COMPACT_ATOMS: atom_id res chain seq x y z
N MET A 1 11.62 14.46 -3.28
CA MET A 1 11.21 13.08 -2.98
C MET A 1 11.60 12.26 -4.19
N GLU A 2 12.45 11.24 -4.03
CA GLU A 2 12.86 10.39 -5.15
C GLU A 2 11.85 9.25 -5.28
N LEU A 3 11.08 9.23 -6.37
CA LEU A 3 10.10 8.19 -6.67
C LEU A 3 10.82 7.10 -7.48
N THR A 4 11.29 6.08 -6.77
CA THR A 4 12.17 5.05 -7.33
C THR A 4 11.39 3.91 -7.97
N TYR A 5 10.19 3.62 -7.46
CA TYR A 5 9.38 2.48 -7.88
C TYR A 5 8.31 2.89 -8.90
N PRO A 6 7.79 1.94 -9.71
CA PRO A 6 6.64 2.20 -10.57
C PRO A 6 5.43 2.74 -9.81
N ILE A 7 5.18 2.17 -8.62
CA ILE A 7 4.17 2.60 -7.64
C ILE A 7 4.87 2.82 -6.30
N ASN A 8 4.65 3.96 -5.67
CA ASN A 8 5.30 4.38 -4.43
C ASN A 8 4.22 4.65 -3.36
N LEU A 9 4.25 3.91 -2.26
CA LEU A 9 3.42 4.15 -1.08
C LEU A 9 4.15 5.14 -0.17
N ILE A 10 3.76 6.40 -0.27
CA ILE A 10 4.48 7.49 0.39
C ILE A 10 4.42 7.31 1.91
N GLY A 11 5.61 7.29 2.51
CA GLY A 11 5.81 7.22 3.96
C GLY A 11 5.65 5.84 4.59
N PHE A 12 5.35 4.79 3.81
CA PHE A 12 5.27 3.42 4.32
C PHE A 12 6.54 3.00 5.07
N GLU A 13 7.71 3.27 4.48
CA GLU A 13 9.02 2.98 5.09
C GLU A 13 9.30 3.78 6.38
N ASN A 14 8.60 4.90 6.56
CA ASN A 14 8.68 5.72 7.78
C ASN A 14 7.73 5.21 8.88
N GLY A 15 7.04 4.10 8.66
CA GLY A 15 6.14 3.48 9.64
C GLY A 15 4.81 4.23 9.83
N ILE A 16 4.43 5.10 8.89
CA ILE A 16 3.10 5.71 8.94
C ILE A 16 2.03 4.67 8.56
N GLU A 17 0.78 4.97 8.87
CA GLU A 17 -0.34 4.02 8.68
C GLU A 17 -1.28 4.47 7.56
N ARG A 18 -0.98 5.61 6.95
CA ARG A 18 -1.72 6.17 5.82
C ARG A 18 -0.84 7.12 5.04
N GLY A 19 -0.88 7.05 3.73
CA GLY A 19 -0.17 7.98 2.87
C GLY A 19 -0.68 7.98 1.44
N ASP A 20 -0.08 8.83 0.62
CA ASP A 20 -0.41 8.93 -0.80
C ASP A 20 0.20 7.77 -1.58
N VAL A 21 -0.42 7.44 -2.71
CA VAL A 21 0.11 6.50 -3.70
C VAL A 21 0.44 7.27 -4.96
N LEU A 22 1.74 7.27 -5.31
CA LEU A 22 2.25 8.00 -6.47
C LEU A 22 2.91 7.06 -7.47
N THR A 23 2.74 7.33 -8.77
CA THR A 23 3.55 6.68 -9.81
C THR A 23 4.99 7.18 -9.75
N ARG A 24 5.88 6.54 -10.53
CA ARG A 24 7.26 7.01 -10.70
C ARG A 24 7.34 8.46 -11.21
N ASP A 25 6.40 8.86 -12.04
CA ASP A 25 6.35 10.20 -12.65
C ASP A 25 5.70 11.24 -11.72
N GLY A 26 5.29 10.85 -10.51
CA GLY A 26 4.64 11.71 -9.55
C GLY A 26 3.14 11.91 -9.78
N GLU A 27 2.53 11.08 -10.63
CA GLU A 27 1.08 11.06 -10.78
C GLU A 27 0.43 10.49 -9.52
N TYR A 28 -0.57 11.18 -9.00
CA TYR A 28 -1.31 10.77 -7.83
C TYR A 28 -2.44 9.80 -8.21
N LEU A 29 -2.44 8.63 -7.58
CA LEU A 29 -3.42 7.56 -7.86
C LEU A 29 -4.48 7.42 -6.76
N GLY A 30 -4.20 7.91 -5.55
CA GLY A 30 -5.07 7.74 -4.39
C GLY A 30 -4.29 7.61 -3.09
N VAL A 31 -4.91 6.96 -2.10
CA VAL A 31 -4.35 6.79 -0.76
C VAL A 31 -4.25 5.32 -0.37
N TRP A 32 -3.21 4.99 0.38
CA TRP A 32 -3.09 3.69 1.03
C TRP A 32 -3.30 3.85 2.54
N THR A 33 -3.79 2.80 3.19
CA THR A 33 -3.86 2.71 4.65
C THR A 33 -3.42 1.35 5.13
N PHE A 34 -2.80 1.28 6.29
CA PHE A 34 -2.44 0.05 6.96
C PHE A 34 -3.11 -0.02 8.32
N ILE A 35 -4.03 -0.97 8.48
CA ILE A 35 -4.75 -1.22 9.71
C ILE A 35 -4.08 -2.41 10.39
N LYS A 36 -3.55 -2.20 11.59
CA LYS A 36 -2.92 -3.26 12.40
C LYS A 36 -3.93 -3.79 13.40
N ASP A 37 -3.96 -5.10 13.54
CA ASP A 37 -4.64 -5.82 14.60
C ASP A 37 -3.56 -6.32 15.58
N GLU A 38 -3.34 -5.56 16.66
CA GLU A 38 -2.29 -5.85 17.64
C GLU A 38 -2.56 -7.15 18.41
N ASP A 39 -3.84 -7.46 18.67
CA ASP A 39 -4.25 -8.67 19.39
C ASP A 39 -3.91 -9.96 18.64
N ASN A 40 -4.01 -9.96 17.31
CA ASN A 40 -3.71 -11.11 16.46
C ASN A 40 -2.36 -11.00 15.74
N GLU A 41 -1.58 -9.95 16.02
CA GLU A 41 -0.34 -9.61 15.29
C GLU A 41 -0.52 -9.66 13.77
N THR A 42 -1.68 -9.23 13.27
CA THR A 42 -2.00 -9.21 11.84
C THR A 42 -2.26 -7.79 11.36
N GLY A 43 -2.35 -7.58 10.07
CA GLY A 43 -2.73 -6.29 9.53
C GLY A 43 -3.36 -6.40 8.17
N VAL A 44 -3.94 -5.31 7.71
CA VAL A 44 -4.59 -5.23 6.40
C VAL A 44 -4.17 -3.93 5.73
N LEU A 45 -3.62 -4.06 4.53
CA LEU A 45 -3.31 -2.95 3.65
C LEU A 45 -4.48 -2.71 2.72
N HIS A 46 -4.95 -1.47 2.68
CA HIS A 46 -5.97 -1.02 1.74
C HIS A 46 -5.40 0.03 0.80
N PHE A 47 -5.83 -0.01 -0.43
CA PHE A 47 -5.69 1.08 -1.39
C PHE A 47 -7.06 1.60 -1.79
N PHE A 48 -7.20 2.93 -1.80
CA PHE A 48 -8.37 3.65 -2.26
C PHE A 48 -7.92 4.52 -3.43
N ALA A 49 -8.50 4.30 -4.62
CA ALA A 49 -8.24 5.17 -5.75
C ALA A 49 -8.76 6.59 -5.48
N ASP A 50 -8.21 7.60 -6.16
CA ASP A 50 -8.67 8.97 -6.01
C ASP A 50 -10.18 9.09 -6.26
N GLY A 51 -10.88 9.75 -5.33
CA GLY A 51 -12.34 9.90 -5.36
C GLY A 51 -13.14 8.69 -4.86
N GLU A 52 -12.53 7.52 -4.67
CA GLU A 52 -13.22 6.32 -4.20
C GLU A 52 -13.34 6.30 -2.66
N SER A 53 -14.50 5.84 -2.17
CA SER A 53 -14.78 5.71 -0.74
C SER A 53 -14.55 4.29 -0.20
N GLU A 54 -14.48 3.30 -1.09
CA GLU A 54 -14.27 1.89 -0.77
C GLU A 54 -12.87 1.44 -1.21
N PRO A 55 -12.24 0.47 -0.50
CA PRO A 55 -10.92 -0.01 -0.87
C PRO A 55 -10.99 -0.78 -2.19
N MET A 56 -10.23 -0.32 -3.18
CA MET A 56 -10.12 -0.95 -4.49
C MET A 56 -9.27 -2.23 -4.44
N PHE A 57 -8.18 -2.19 -3.66
CA PHE A 57 -7.33 -3.36 -3.41
C PHE A 57 -7.11 -3.55 -1.92
N THR A 58 -7.07 -4.81 -1.50
CA THR A 58 -6.93 -5.20 -0.09
C THR A 58 -5.96 -6.37 0.03
N GLU A 59 -4.86 -6.17 0.76
CA GLU A 59 -3.85 -7.19 1.00
C GLU A 59 -3.71 -7.48 2.49
N ASN A 60 -3.77 -8.77 2.85
CA ASN A 60 -3.69 -9.20 4.24
C ASN A 60 -2.23 -9.46 4.64
N VAL A 61 -1.84 -8.93 5.79
CA VAL A 61 -0.55 -9.18 6.43
C VAL A 61 -0.78 -10.18 7.56
N PRO A 62 -0.50 -11.48 7.35
CA PRO A 62 -0.86 -12.52 8.31
C PRO A 62 0.02 -12.54 9.57
N VAL A 63 1.20 -11.92 9.55
CA VAL A 63 2.09 -11.80 10.73
C VAL A 63 2.90 -10.50 10.63
N LEU A 64 2.62 -9.53 11.50
CA LEU A 64 3.27 -8.21 11.58
C LEU A 64 4.72 -8.29 12.04
N SER A 65 5.03 -9.21 12.95
CA SER A 65 6.39 -9.43 13.47
C SER A 65 7.36 -9.96 12.40
N SER A 66 6.85 -10.36 11.24
CA SER A 66 7.65 -10.76 10.08
C SER A 66 7.69 -9.63 9.04
N GLY A 67 8.73 -8.79 9.09
CA GLY A 67 8.94 -7.73 8.08
C GLY A 67 8.95 -8.25 6.63
N MET A 68 9.37 -9.50 6.43
CA MET A 68 9.28 -10.18 5.11
C MET A 68 7.84 -10.33 4.62
N ARG A 69 6.89 -10.71 5.49
CA ARG A 69 5.49 -10.90 5.10
C ARG A 69 4.78 -9.57 4.86
N THR A 70 5.09 -8.56 5.67
CA THR A 70 4.64 -7.19 5.45
C THR A 70 5.15 -6.66 4.10
N GLY A 71 6.42 -6.91 3.77
CA GLY A 71 7.00 -6.52 2.48
C GLY A 71 6.40 -7.26 1.27
N MET A 72 6.01 -8.53 1.43
CA MET A 72 5.31 -9.30 0.39
C MET A 72 3.92 -8.72 0.10
N ALA A 73 3.08 -8.54 1.12
CA ALA A 73 1.75 -7.95 0.96
C ALA A 73 1.81 -6.55 0.33
N MET A 74 2.81 -5.74 0.70
CA MET A 74 3.06 -4.45 0.05
C MET A 74 3.43 -4.62 -1.43
N SER A 75 4.31 -5.56 -1.75
CA SER A 75 4.73 -5.81 -3.13
C SER A 75 3.57 -6.29 -4.01
N ASP A 76 2.69 -7.13 -3.47
CA ASP A 76 1.49 -7.60 -4.15
C ASP A 76 0.48 -6.46 -4.35
N LEU A 77 0.26 -5.61 -3.34
CA LEU A 77 -0.56 -4.41 -3.47
C LEU A 77 -0.03 -3.46 -4.56
N CYS A 78 1.27 -3.16 -4.55
CA CYS A 78 1.90 -2.34 -5.58
C CYS A 78 1.73 -2.93 -6.98
N ARG A 79 1.82 -4.26 -7.11
CA ARG A 79 1.60 -4.95 -8.38
C ARG A 79 0.16 -4.78 -8.86
N SER A 80 -0.83 -5.01 -8.00
CA SER A 80 -2.24 -4.82 -8.35
C SER A 80 -2.57 -3.39 -8.76
N ILE A 81 -2.05 -2.38 -8.04
CA ILE A 81 -2.23 -0.97 -8.39
C ILE A 81 -1.60 -0.68 -9.75
N ARG A 82 -0.38 -1.18 -9.99
CA ARG A 82 0.33 -1.00 -11.24
C ARG A 82 -0.44 -1.61 -12.42
N ASP A 83 -0.83 -2.87 -12.29
CA ASP A 83 -1.54 -3.62 -13.33
C ASP A 83 -2.88 -2.93 -13.66
N TRP A 84 -3.54 -2.35 -12.66
CA TRP A 84 -4.75 -1.54 -12.86
C TRP A 84 -4.49 -0.21 -13.57
N HIS A 85 -3.41 0.48 -13.22
CA HIS A 85 -3.05 1.76 -13.83
C HIS A 85 -2.58 1.63 -15.29
N GLU A 86 -1.90 0.53 -15.63
CA GLU A 86 -1.37 0.26 -16.97
C GLU A 86 -2.39 -0.44 -17.91
N ALA A 87 -3.59 -0.79 -17.43
CA ALA A 87 -4.64 -1.50 -18.19
C ALA A 87 -5.48 -0.57 -19.09
#